data_AF-A0A259A0A9-F1
#
_entry.id   AF-A0A259A0A9-F1
#
_cell.length_a   1.000
_cell.length_b   1.000
_cell.length_c   1.000
_cell.angle_alpha   90.00
_cell.angle_beta   90.00
_cell.angle_gamma   90.00
#
_symmetry.space_group_name_H-M   'P 1'
#
loop_
_entity.id
_entity.type
_entity.pdbx_description
1 polymer ?
#
loop_
_entity_poly.entity_id
_entity_poly.type
_entity_poly.pdbx_seq_one_letter_code
_entity_poly.pdbx_strand_id
1 'polypeptide(L)'
;RVKDELGIGPQDLDAFERLLTEIQAAFAREDHGALADRATPEVLAVFSEELRDNAARGVRNEVSDVKLLQGDLSEAWREGNLEYATVAMRYAIRDLMRDRATGALAAGSTDAVSETTEVWTFVRPKGGQWKLSAIQDV
;
A
#
# COMPACT_ATOMS: atom_id res chain seq x y z
N ARG A 1 -15.88 -13.24 15.50
CA ARG A 1 -14.52 -13.57 16.00
C ARG A 1 -13.63 -13.57 14.77
N VAL A 2 -12.55 -12.79 14.76
CA VAL A 2 -11.57 -12.79 13.67
C VAL A 2 -11.06 -14.22 13.49
N LYS A 3 -11.02 -14.69 12.25
CA LYS A 3 -10.50 -16.02 11.90
C LYS A 3 -9.00 -15.88 11.66
N ASP A 4 -8.20 -16.28 12.64
CA ASP A 4 -6.75 -16.22 12.57
C ASP A 4 -6.18 -17.64 12.72
N GLU A 5 -5.95 -18.30 11.59
CA GLU A 5 -5.35 -19.63 11.53
C GLU A 5 -3.83 -19.61 11.66
N LEU A 6 -3.21 -18.44 11.43
CA LEU A 6 -1.76 -18.28 11.36
C LEU A 6 -1.15 -17.84 12.69
N GLY A 7 -1.96 -17.27 13.59
CA GLY A 7 -1.50 -16.65 14.82
C GLY A 7 -0.72 -15.38 14.52
N ILE A 8 -1.31 -14.48 13.73
CA ILE A 8 -0.70 -13.20 13.35
C ILE A 8 -0.26 -12.45 14.60
N GLY A 9 1.04 -12.19 14.70
CA GLY A 9 1.65 -11.60 15.87
C GLY A 9 2.19 -10.18 15.62
N PRO A 10 2.78 -9.56 16.65
CA PRO A 10 3.36 -8.21 16.55
C PRO A 10 4.34 -8.04 15.38
N GLN A 11 5.18 -9.06 15.09
CA GLN A 11 6.15 -9.01 13.99
C GLN A 11 5.48 -8.93 12.60
N ASP A 12 4.31 -9.56 12.44
CA ASP A 12 3.55 -9.50 11.20
C ASP A 12 2.88 -8.13 11.06
N LEU A 13 2.31 -7.60 12.15
CA LEU A 13 1.73 -6.26 12.18
C LEU A 13 2.77 -5.17 11.85
N ASP A 14 3.97 -5.27 12.42
CA ASP A 14 5.10 -4.39 12.09
C ASP A 14 5.50 -4.51 10.61
N ALA A 15 5.37 -5.70 10.02
CA ALA A 15 5.63 -5.90 8.60
C ALA A 15 4.56 -5.25 7.73
N PHE A 16 3.28 -5.29 8.12
CA PHE A 16 2.20 -4.64 7.39
C PHE A 16 2.32 -3.11 7.42
N GLU A 17 2.63 -2.52 8.59
CA GLU A 17 2.89 -1.07 8.71
C GLU A 17 4.10 -0.63 7.87
N ARG A 18 5.19 -1.42 7.91
CA ARG A 18 6.36 -1.17 7.08
C ARG A 18 6.01 -1.25 5.59
N LEU A 19 5.28 -2.27 5.16
CA LEU A 19 4.85 -2.43 3.76
C LEU A 19 3.98 -1.25 3.30
N LEU A 20 3.03 -0.79 4.13
CA LEU A 20 2.25 0.41 3.84
C LEU A 20 3.16 1.60 3.53
N THR A 21 4.09 1.91 4.44
CA THR A 21 4.98 3.06 4.30
C THR A 21 5.90 2.93 3.08
N GLU A 22 6.48 1.75 2.86
CA GLU A 22 7.43 1.52 1.78
C GLU A 22 6.75 1.50 0.40
N ILE A 23 5.54 0.95 0.29
CA ILE A 23 4.75 0.95 -0.95
C ILE A 23 4.34 2.37 -1.32
N GLN A 24 3.79 3.13 -0.37
CA GLN A 24 3.42 4.53 -0.58
C GLN A 24 4.63 5.38 -1.04
N ALA A 25 5.79 5.19 -0.40
CA ALA A 25 7.02 5.88 -0.78
C ALA A 25 7.56 5.42 -2.16
N ALA A 26 7.47 4.14 -2.50
CA ALA A 26 7.90 3.63 -3.80
C ALA A 26 6.98 4.12 -4.93
N PHE A 27 5.68 4.16 -4.69
CA PHE A 27 4.70 4.72 -5.63
C PHE A 27 4.98 6.20 -5.91
N ALA A 28 5.19 7.02 -4.87
CA ALA A 28 5.51 8.44 -5.04
C ALA A 28 6.84 8.69 -5.80
N ARG A 29 7.81 7.77 -5.73
CA ARG A 29 9.05 7.84 -6.50
C ARG A 29 8.96 7.20 -7.89
N GLU A 30 7.82 6.63 -8.24
CA GLU A 30 7.61 5.86 -9.48
C GLU A 30 8.60 4.69 -9.61
N ASP A 31 8.98 4.11 -8.47
CA ASP A 31 10.02 3.09 -8.36
C ASP A 31 9.41 1.69 -8.56
N HIS A 32 9.25 1.30 -9.83
CA HIS A 32 8.70 0.00 -10.21
C HIS A 32 9.47 -1.19 -9.63
N GLY A 33 10.80 -1.05 -9.44
CA GLY A 33 11.61 -2.11 -8.84
C GLY A 33 11.25 -2.31 -7.37
N ALA A 34 11.21 -1.23 -6.59
CA ALA A 34 10.81 -1.29 -5.20
C ALA A 34 9.37 -1.78 -5.01
N LEU A 35 8.44 -1.43 -5.92
CA LEU A 35 7.08 -1.95 -5.93
C LEU A 35 7.03 -3.46 -6.22
N ALA A 36 7.79 -3.94 -7.21
CA ALA A 36 7.86 -5.37 -7.55
C ALA A 36 8.39 -6.26 -6.41
N ASP A 37 9.28 -5.70 -5.58
CA ASP A 37 9.78 -6.41 -4.39
C ASP A 37 8.70 -6.56 -3.30
N ARG A 38 7.71 -5.66 -3.26
CA ARG A 38 6.73 -5.54 -2.16
C ARG A 38 5.32 -5.95 -2.51
N ALA A 39 5.01 -6.05 -3.79
CA ALA A 39 3.69 -6.40 -4.30
C ALA A 39 3.76 -7.68 -5.15
N THR A 40 2.63 -8.35 -5.32
CA THR A 40 2.50 -9.40 -6.34
C THR A 40 2.48 -8.76 -7.75
N PRO A 41 2.74 -9.53 -8.82
CA PRO A 41 2.69 -9.02 -10.19
C PRO A 41 1.36 -8.36 -10.56
N GLU A 42 0.24 -8.87 -10.03
CA GLU A 42 -1.10 -8.36 -10.27
C GLU A 42 -1.26 -6.95 -9.68
N VAL A 43 -0.88 -6.75 -8.43
CA VAL A 43 -0.92 -5.43 -7.78
C VAL A 43 0.09 -4.47 -8.42
N LEU A 44 1.27 -4.96 -8.81
CA LEU A 44 2.25 -4.15 -9.55
C LEU A 44 1.67 -3.63 -10.88
N ALA A 45 0.86 -4.44 -11.58
CA ALA A 45 0.21 -4.03 -12.81
C ALA A 45 -0.77 -2.87 -12.56
N VAL A 46 -1.56 -2.94 -11.48
CA VAL A 46 -2.47 -1.85 -11.05
C VAL A 46 -1.68 -0.57 -10.79
N PHE A 47 -0.64 -0.63 -9.95
CA PHE A 47 0.20 0.55 -9.68
C PHE A 47 0.85 1.11 -10.94
N SER A 48 1.30 0.22 -11.84
CA SER A 48 1.93 0.66 -13.10
C SER A 48 0.93 1.33 -14.04
N GLU A 49 -0.35 0.99 -13.97
CA GLU A 49 -1.42 1.66 -14.71
C GLU A 49 -1.70 3.04 -14.12
N GLU A 50 -1.87 3.15 -12.80
CA GLU A 50 -2.07 4.44 -12.13
C GLU A 50 -0.91 5.42 -12.35
N LEU A 51 0.33 4.94 -12.25
CA LEU A 51 1.52 5.76 -12.53
C LEU A 51 1.54 6.25 -13.99
N ARG A 52 1.13 5.39 -14.94
CA ARG A 52 1.03 5.74 -16.35
C ARG A 52 -0.06 6.80 -16.59
N ASP A 53 -1.21 6.66 -15.94
CA ASP A 53 -2.31 7.60 -16.04
C ASP A 53 -1.94 8.97 -15.45
N ASN A 54 -1.24 8.97 -14.32
CA ASN A 54 -0.66 10.18 -13.74
C ASN A 54 0.32 10.85 -14.70
N ALA A 55 1.23 10.07 -15.30
CA ALA A 55 2.18 10.57 -16.30
C ALA A 55 1.47 11.15 -17.53
N ALA A 56 0.43 10.48 -18.05
CA ALA A 56 -0.37 10.96 -19.18
C ALA A 56 -1.10 12.27 -18.87
N ARG A 57 -1.51 12.48 -17.61
CA ARG A 57 -2.09 13.72 -17.11
C ARG A 57 -1.06 14.81 -16.78
N GLY A 58 0.25 14.52 -16.95
CA GLY A 58 1.32 15.47 -16.67
C GLY A 58 1.58 15.72 -15.17
N VAL A 59 1.09 14.83 -14.30
CA VAL A 59 1.21 14.97 -12.84
C VAL A 59 1.96 13.80 -12.23
N ARG A 60 2.55 14.00 -11.05
CA ARG A 60 3.18 12.96 -10.22
C ARG A 60 2.72 13.08 -8.78
N ASN A 61 2.63 11.96 -8.08
CA ASN A 61 2.39 11.95 -6.64
C ASN A 61 3.65 12.42 -5.89
N GLU A 62 3.41 13.09 -4.77
CA GLU A 62 4.38 13.35 -3.73
C GLU A 62 3.71 12.95 -2.41
N VAL A 63 4.28 11.91 -1.78
CA VAL A 63 3.73 11.34 -0.56
C VAL A 63 4.71 11.57 0.59
N SER A 64 4.18 12.03 1.72
CA SER A 64 4.88 12.06 3.00
C SER A 64 3.93 11.87 4.17
N ASP A 65 4.46 11.92 5.40
CA ASP A 65 3.68 11.80 6.64
C ASP A 65 2.78 10.54 6.72
N VAL A 66 3.20 9.45 6.06
CA VAL A 66 2.49 8.17 6.11
C VAL A 66 2.57 7.61 7.53
N LYS A 67 1.42 7.34 8.14
CA LYS A 67 1.35 6.76 9.48
C LYS A 67 0.14 5.84 9.61
N LEU A 68 0.38 4.58 9.98
CA LEU A 68 -0.70 3.69 10.35
C LEU A 68 -1.37 4.20 11.64
N LEU A 69 -2.69 4.40 11.59
CA LEU A 69 -3.49 4.80 12.75
C LEU A 69 -4.15 3.58 13.39
N GLN A 70 -4.60 2.64 12.57
CA GLN A 70 -5.24 1.41 12.99
C GLN A 70 -5.08 0.34 11.91
N GLY A 71 -4.76 -0.89 12.33
CA GLY A 71 -4.68 -2.06 11.47
C GLY A 71 -5.41 -3.22 12.12
N ASP A 72 -6.66 -3.45 11.72
CA ASP A 72 -7.49 -4.51 12.30
C ASP A 72 -7.44 -5.76 11.42
N LEU A 73 -6.87 -6.84 11.96
CA LEU A 73 -6.88 -8.13 11.27
C LEU A 73 -8.32 -8.60 11.04
N SER A 74 -8.67 -8.83 9.78
CA SER A 74 -9.98 -9.32 9.36
C SER A 74 -10.01 -10.85 9.27
N GLU A 75 -9.02 -11.43 8.59
CA GLU A 75 -8.83 -12.88 8.47
C GLU A 75 -7.35 -13.20 8.16
N ALA A 76 -6.86 -14.33 8.65
CA ALA A 76 -5.60 -14.92 8.26
C ALA A 76 -5.76 -16.43 8.06
N TRP A 77 -5.30 -16.92 6.91
CA TRP A 77 -5.51 -18.31 6.48
C TRP A 77 -4.34 -18.85 5.67
N ARG A 78 -4.34 -20.16 5.47
CA ARG A 78 -3.39 -20.85 4.60
C ARG A 78 -4.08 -21.42 3.37
N GLU A 79 -3.48 -21.21 2.21
CA GLU A 79 -3.88 -21.84 0.95
C GLU A 79 -2.65 -22.53 0.33
N GLY A 80 -2.63 -23.86 0.42
CA GLY A 80 -1.47 -24.66 0.01
C GLY A 80 -0.20 -24.26 0.78
N ASN A 81 0.81 -23.76 0.07
CA ASN A 81 2.08 -23.30 0.65
C ASN A 81 2.14 -21.78 0.89
N LEU A 82 1.04 -21.08 0.61
CA LEU A 82 0.92 -19.63 0.80
C LEU A 82 0.12 -19.33 2.06
N GLU A 83 0.53 -18.28 2.74
CA GLU A 83 -0.11 -17.71 3.91
C GLU A 83 -0.63 -16.33 3.55
N TYR A 84 -1.88 -16.04 3.94
CA TYR A 84 -2.56 -14.79 3.65
C TYR A 84 -3.03 -14.13 4.94
N ALA A 85 -3.02 -12.79 4.93
CA ALA A 85 -3.60 -11.98 5.98
C ALA A 85 -4.30 -10.77 5.36
N THR A 86 -5.57 -10.56 5.72
CA THR A 86 -6.33 -9.38 5.31
C THR A 86 -6.50 -8.46 6.50
N VAL A 87 -6.15 -7.19 6.34
CA VAL A 87 -6.17 -6.17 7.39
C VAL A 87 -6.97 -4.96 6.90
N ALA A 88 -7.90 -4.49 7.71
CA ALA A 88 -8.52 -3.18 7.52
C ALA A 88 -7.54 -2.12 8.02
N MET A 89 -6.97 -1.37 7.09
CA MET A 89 -5.94 -0.37 7.30
C MET A 89 -6.58 1.01 7.33
N ARG A 90 -6.33 1.75 8.40
CA ARG A 90 -6.67 3.17 8.52
C ARG A 90 -5.39 3.94 8.79
N TYR A 91 -5.04 4.86 7.91
CA TYR A 91 -3.76 5.54 7.97
C TYR A 91 -3.88 7.03 7.61
N ALA A 92 -3.02 7.83 8.21
CA ALA A 92 -2.82 9.22 7.83
C ALA A 92 -1.79 9.28 6.72
N ILE A 93 -2.00 10.19 5.78
CA ILE A 93 -1.10 10.41 4.64
C ILE A 93 -1.20 11.87 4.19
N ARG A 94 -0.06 12.46 3.85
CA ARG A 94 -0.02 13.67 3.02
C ARG A 94 0.27 13.21 1.60
N ASP A 95 -0.75 13.21 0.77
CA ASP A 95 -0.63 12.85 -0.63
C ASP A 95 -1.07 14.02 -1.52
N LEU A 96 -0.12 14.55 -2.28
CA LEU A 96 -0.38 15.65 -3.19
C LEU A 96 0.13 15.35 -4.60
N MET A 97 -0.54 15.92 -5.59
CA MET A 97 -0.17 15.85 -6.98
C MET A 97 0.62 17.09 -7.35
N ARG A 98 1.79 16.92 -7.96
CA ARG A 98 2.56 18.02 -8.56
C ARG A 98 2.52 17.94 -10.07
N ASP A 99 2.43 19.10 -10.70
CA ASP A 99 2.72 19.23 -12.12
C ASP A 99 4.18 18.83 -12.39
N ARG A 100 4.40 17.96 -13.37
CA ARG A 100 5.73 17.40 -13.65
C ARG A 100 6.69 18.42 -14.24
N ALA A 101 6.19 19.36 -15.05
CA ALA A 101 7.03 20.31 -15.76
C ALA A 101 7.54 21.42 -14.84
N THR A 102 6.70 21.85 -13.89
CA THR A 102 6.92 23.03 -13.06
C THR A 102 7.20 22.69 -11.60
N GLY A 103 6.81 21.51 -11.12
CA GLY A 103 6.85 21.14 -9.70
C GLY A 103 5.80 21.85 -8.84
N ALA A 104 4.94 22.69 -9.44
CA ALA A 104 3.85 23.34 -8.75
C ALA A 104 2.79 22.33 -8.27
N LEU A 105 2.04 22.70 -7.24
CA LEU A 105 0.87 21.92 -6.81
C LEU A 105 -0.15 21.86 -7.96
N ALA A 106 -0.58 20.67 -8.33
CA ALA A 106 -1.56 20.48 -9.40
C ALA A 106 -2.94 21.01 -8.98
N ALA A 107 -3.74 21.45 -9.95
CA ALA A 107 -5.07 21.97 -9.70
C ALA A 107 -5.94 20.93 -8.97
N GLY A 108 -6.58 21.35 -7.87
CA GLY A 108 -7.43 20.49 -7.04
C GLY A 108 -6.67 19.61 -6.05
N SER A 109 -5.34 19.60 -6.07
CA SER A 109 -4.54 18.92 -5.05
C SER A 109 -4.37 19.81 -3.82
N THR A 110 -4.24 19.19 -2.65
CA THR A 110 -4.08 19.86 -1.36
C THR A 110 -2.86 19.31 -0.63
N ASP A 111 -2.14 20.19 0.05
CA ASP A 111 -1.04 19.82 0.95
C ASP A 111 -1.55 19.60 2.38
N ALA A 112 -2.65 18.87 2.53
CA ALA A 112 -3.23 18.54 3.82
C ALA A 112 -2.99 17.07 4.14
N VAL A 113 -2.74 16.76 5.42
CA VAL A 113 -2.81 15.37 5.86
C VAL A 113 -4.28 14.95 5.84
N SER A 114 -4.57 13.86 5.15
CA SER A 114 -5.87 13.20 5.13
C SER A 114 -5.79 11.82 5.75
N GLU A 115 -6.95 11.25 6.08
CA GLU A 115 -7.06 9.89 6.56
C GLU A 115 -7.68 9.02 5.46
N THR A 116 -7.08 7.86 5.21
CA THR A 116 -7.53 6.87 4.22
C THR A 116 -7.89 5.57 4.94
N THR A 117 -8.94 4.90 4.48
CA THR A 117 -9.34 3.56 4.95
C THR A 117 -9.41 2.60 3.78
N GLU A 118 -8.65 1.52 3.85
CA GLU A 118 -8.52 0.51 2.81
C GLU A 118 -8.44 -0.89 3.44
N VAL A 119 -8.82 -1.92 2.69
CA VAL A 119 -8.60 -3.32 3.05
C VAL A 119 -7.44 -3.85 2.24
N TRP A 120 -6.37 -4.24 2.94
CA TRP A 120 -5.16 -4.77 2.33
C TRP A 120 -5.07 -6.27 2.57
N THR A 121 -4.86 -7.05 1.52
CA THR A 121 -4.51 -8.47 1.64
C THR A 121 -3.03 -8.64 1.36
N PHE A 122 -2.34 -9.29 2.29
CA PHE A 122 -0.94 -9.65 2.19
C PHE A 122 -0.80 -11.15 1.95
N VAL A 123 0.25 -11.54 1.23
CA VAL A 123 0.63 -12.92 0.96
C VAL A 123 2.10 -13.16 1.26
N ARG A 124 2.43 -14.36 1.75
CA ARG A 124 3.81 -14.85 1.79
C ARG A 124 3.86 -16.35 1.51
N PRO A 125 4.97 -16.88 0.96
CA PRO A 125 5.32 -18.28 1.17
C PRO A 125 5.42 -18.55 2.68
N LYS A 126 5.09 -19.76 3.13
CA LYS A 126 5.21 -20.13 4.55
C LYS A 126 6.59 -19.76 5.13
N GLY A 127 6.60 -18.87 6.13
CA GLY A 127 7.83 -18.36 6.76
C GLY A 127 8.68 -17.40 5.91
N GLY A 128 8.18 -16.99 4.75
CA GLY A 128 8.79 -16.00 3.87
C GLY A 128 8.44 -14.55 4.23
N GLN A 129 8.74 -13.63 3.33
CA GLN A 129 8.41 -12.22 3.49
C GLN A 129 7.00 -11.92 2.96
N TRP A 130 6.27 -11.07 3.68
CA TRP A 130 4.98 -10.54 3.25
C TRP A 130 5.12 -9.65 2.02
N LYS A 131 4.17 -9.78 1.12
CA LYS A 131 3.93 -8.89 -0.03
C LYS A 131 2.46 -8.50 -0.07
N LEU A 132 2.16 -7.34 -0.63
CA LEU A 132 0.80 -6.92 -0.92
C LEU A 132 0.24 -7.69 -2.12
N SER A 133 -0.93 -8.30 -1.99
CA SER A 133 -1.61 -9.05 -3.05
C SER A 133 -2.97 -8.48 -3.45
N ALA A 134 -3.57 -7.62 -2.64
CA ALA A 134 -4.77 -6.87 -3.02
C ALA A 134 -4.93 -5.61 -2.16
N ILE A 135 -5.52 -4.56 -2.75
CA ILE A 135 -6.02 -3.36 -2.08
C ILE A 135 -7.48 -3.17 -2.50
N GLN A 136 -8.32 -2.75 -1.56
CA GLN A 136 -9.72 -2.38 -1.81
C GLN A 136 -10.09 -1.15 -0.97
N ASP A 137 -10.74 -0.17 -1.59
CA ASP A 137 -11.30 0.98 -0.87
C ASP A 137 -12.56 0.58 -0.08
N VAL A 138 -12.82 1.28 1.02
CA VAL A 138 -14.00 1.07 1.89
C VAL A 138 -15.02 2.19 1.75
#